data_AF-A0A2V6BBI3-F1
#
_entry.id   AF-A0A2V6BBI3-F1
#
_cell.length_a   1.000
_cell.length_b   1.000
_cell.length_c   1.000
_cell.angle_alpha   90.00
_cell.angle_beta   90.00
_cell.angle_gamma   90.00
#
_symmetry.space_group_name_H-M   'P 1'
#
loop_
_entity.id
_entity.type
_entity.pdbx_description
1 polymer ?
#
loop_
_entity_poly.entity_id
_entity_poly.type
_entity_poly.pdbx_seq_one_letter_code
_entity_poly.pdbx_strand_id
1 'polypeptide(L)'
;MCGICGFVGAGSGETLERMSLLLRHRGPDDSGTWMSAVPPVHLASRRLAVVDLPGGHQPILTDDAQFVIVFNGEIYNHRELRAELQERGHKFQSDHSDTEVVLLGYREWGSRLPERLNGMWAYAIYDRARGQLFCSRDR
;
A
#
# COMPACT_ATOMS: atom_id res chain seq x y z
N MET A 1 9.91 1.69 -11.69
CA MET A 1 8.52 1.89 -11.24
C MET A 1 8.01 0.54 -10.76
N CYS A 2 7.63 0.42 -9.49
CA CYS A 2 7.21 -0.82 -8.83
C CYS A 2 6.03 -1.53 -9.53
N GLY A 3 5.65 -2.72 -9.07
CA GLY A 3 4.46 -3.45 -9.51
C GLY A 3 3.60 -3.85 -8.32
N ILE A 4 2.28 -3.81 -8.49
CA ILE A 4 1.31 -4.32 -7.50
C ILE A 4 0.32 -5.25 -8.20
N CYS A 5 -0.12 -6.29 -7.51
CA CYS A 5 -1.19 -7.18 -7.98
C CYS A 5 -1.95 -7.77 -6.79
N GLY A 6 -3.16 -8.24 -7.05
CA GLY A 6 -3.98 -8.89 -6.04
C GLY A 6 -5.33 -9.33 -6.56
N PHE A 7 -6.04 -10.11 -5.77
CA PHE A 7 -7.38 -10.60 -6.08
C PHE A 7 -8.20 -10.87 -4.80
N VAL A 8 -9.53 -10.83 -4.95
CA VAL A 8 -10.51 -11.16 -3.91
C VAL A 8 -11.24 -12.42 -4.33
N GLY A 9 -11.47 -13.35 -3.40
CA GLY A 9 -12.16 -14.61 -3.69
C GLY A 9 -11.24 -15.82 -3.72
N ALA A 10 -11.72 -16.90 -4.33
CA ALA A 10 -11.01 -18.17 -4.37
C ALA A 10 -9.67 -18.06 -5.09
N GLY A 11 -8.63 -18.63 -4.48
CA GLY A 11 -7.30 -18.78 -5.03
C GLY A 11 -6.29 -19.21 -3.97
N SER A 12 -5.02 -19.24 -4.35
CA SER A 12 -3.92 -19.71 -3.48
C SER A 12 -2.77 -18.71 -3.46
N GLY A 13 -1.89 -18.85 -2.47
CA GLY A 13 -0.61 -18.12 -2.44
C GLY A 13 0.22 -18.37 -3.70
N GLU A 14 0.18 -19.57 -4.28
CA GLU A 14 0.84 -19.89 -5.54
C GLU A 14 0.29 -19.08 -6.72
N THR A 15 -1.03 -18.86 -6.77
CA THR A 15 -1.65 -18.01 -7.79
C THR A 15 -1.15 -16.57 -7.66
N LEU A 16 -1.10 -16.05 -6.43
CA LEU A 16 -0.58 -14.71 -6.14
C LEU A 16 0.91 -14.59 -6.50
N GLU A 17 1.71 -15.60 -6.19
CA GLU A 17 3.13 -15.63 -6.50
C GLU A 17 3.38 -15.62 -8.01
N ARG A 18 2.63 -16.42 -8.77
CA ARG A 18 2.69 -16.40 -10.24
C ARG A 18 2.31 -15.03 -10.82
N MET A 19 1.27 -14.39 -10.31
CA MET A 19 0.89 -13.02 -10.71
C MET A 19 2.01 -12.02 -10.39
N SER A 20 2.60 -12.13 -9.20
CA SER A 20 3.71 -11.29 -8.75
C SER A 20 4.97 -11.48 -9.61
N LEU A 21 5.29 -12.71 -10.05
CA LEU A 21 6.45 -13.01 -10.90
C LEU A 21 6.33 -12.38 -12.29
N LEU A 22 5.13 -12.29 -12.86
CA LEU A 22 4.91 -11.58 -14.14
C LEU A 22 5.26 -10.09 -14.05
N LEU A 23 5.22 -9.51 -12.84
CA LEU A 23 5.57 -8.12 -12.57
C LEU A 23 7.03 -7.92 -12.15
N ARG A 24 7.87 -8.98 -12.14
CA ARG A 24 9.28 -8.89 -11.69
C ARG A 24 10.09 -7.83 -12.44
N HIS A 25 9.84 -7.65 -13.73
CA HIS A 25 10.51 -6.63 -14.56
C HIS A 25 10.27 -5.19 -14.08
N ARG A 26 9.19 -4.94 -13.32
CA ARG A 26 8.88 -3.64 -12.73
C ARG A 26 9.60 -3.38 -11.40
N GLY A 27 9.90 -4.45 -10.66
CA GLY A 27 10.51 -4.37 -9.34
C GLY A 27 11.31 -5.63 -9.02
N PRO A 28 12.56 -5.73 -9.50
CA PRO A 28 13.40 -6.91 -9.30
C PRO A 28 14.07 -6.98 -7.93
N ASP A 29 14.05 -5.89 -7.15
CA ASP A 29 14.91 -5.73 -5.96
C ASP A 29 14.28 -6.28 -4.69
N ASP A 30 12.95 -6.19 -4.55
CA ASP A 30 12.23 -6.72 -3.39
C ASP A 30 10.80 -7.16 -3.77
N SER A 31 10.24 -8.07 -2.97
CA SER A 31 8.88 -8.56 -3.13
C SER A 31 8.26 -8.97 -1.81
N GLY A 32 6.97 -8.69 -1.67
CA GLY A 32 6.19 -9.15 -0.53
C GLY A 32 4.79 -9.55 -0.92
N THR A 33 4.16 -10.32 -0.04
CA THR A 33 2.81 -10.82 -0.19
C THR A 33 2.07 -10.71 1.14
N TRP A 34 0.76 -10.52 1.07
CA TRP A 34 -0.13 -10.56 2.22
C TRP A 34 -1.43 -11.25 1.83
N MET A 35 -1.96 -12.06 2.75
CA MET A 35 -3.18 -12.84 2.51
C MET A 35 -4.10 -12.81 3.73
N SER A 36 -5.40 -12.67 3.48
CA SER A 36 -6.48 -12.90 4.46
C SER A 36 -7.27 -14.13 4.07
N ALA A 37 -7.75 -14.90 5.04
CA ALA A 37 -8.60 -16.07 4.80
C ALA A 37 -10.09 -15.71 4.74
N VAL A 38 -10.54 -14.71 5.50
CA VAL A 38 -11.97 -14.39 5.65
C VAL A 38 -12.19 -12.86 5.75
N PRO A 39 -12.79 -12.22 4.72
CA PRO A 39 -12.93 -12.73 3.35
C PRO A 39 -11.55 -12.97 2.70
N PRO A 40 -11.46 -13.89 1.72
CA PRO A 40 -10.20 -14.18 1.05
C PRO A 40 -9.72 -13.01 0.21
N VAL A 41 -8.56 -12.47 0.55
CA VAL A 41 -7.91 -11.34 -0.11
C VAL A 41 -6.43 -11.62 -0.22
N HIS A 42 -5.86 -11.38 -1.40
CA HIS A 42 -4.47 -11.66 -1.73
C HIS A 42 -3.84 -10.42 -2.35
N LEU A 43 -2.77 -9.89 -1.76
CA LEU A 43 -2.08 -8.68 -2.19
C LEU A 43 -0.59 -8.94 -2.32
N ALA A 44 0.04 -8.46 -3.37
CA ALA A 44 1.48 -8.57 -3.58
C ALA A 44 2.07 -7.32 -4.23
N SER A 45 3.33 -7.08 -3.93
CA SER A 45 4.13 -5.98 -4.47
C SER A 45 5.50 -6.46 -4.95
N ARG A 46 6.00 -5.76 -5.96
CA ARG A 46 7.34 -5.88 -6.54
C ARG A 46 7.97 -4.49 -6.50
N ARG A 47 9.10 -4.35 -5.83
CA ARG A 47 9.74 -3.05 -5.60
C ARG A 47 10.99 -2.90 -6.46
N LEU A 48 11.12 -1.71 -7.04
CA LEU A 48 12.37 -1.22 -7.61
C LEU A 48 12.96 -0.22 -6.61
N ALA A 49 14.11 -0.54 -6.02
CA ALA A 49 14.81 0.30 -5.06
C ALA A 49 15.62 1.38 -5.80
N VAL A 50 14.96 2.48 -6.18
CA VAL A 50 15.63 3.64 -6.80
C VAL A 50 16.13 4.62 -5.74
N VAL A 51 15.31 4.88 -4.72
CA VAL A 51 15.62 5.74 -3.57
C VAL A 51 15.22 5.00 -2.30
N ASP A 52 16.16 4.89 -1.38
CA ASP A 52 16.07 4.30 -0.03
C ASP A 52 15.90 2.76 0.06
N LEU A 53 16.81 2.09 0.78
CA LEU A 53 16.99 0.63 0.73
C LEU A 53 16.31 -0.18 1.86
N PRO A 54 16.17 0.28 3.13
CA PRO A 54 15.62 -0.57 4.20
C PRO A 54 14.12 -0.38 4.50
N GLY A 55 13.53 0.80 4.27
CA GLY A 55 12.20 1.16 4.80
C GLY A 55 10.99 0.92 3.89
N GLY A 56 11.20 0.37 2.70
CA GLY A 56 10.18 0.35 1.63
C GLY A 56 9.49 -0.99 1.39
N HIS A 57 9.70 -2.01 2.24
CA HIS A 57 9.07 -3.32 2.05
C HIS A 57 7.55 -3.20 2.13
N GLN A 58 6.86 -3.87 1.20
CA GLN A 58 5.41 -3.87 1.09
C GLN A 58 4.92 -5.32 0.90
N PRO A 59 3.70 -5.67 1.34
CA PRO A 59 2.65 -4.80 1.87
C PRO A 59 2.95 -4.19 3.25
N ILE A 60 2.50 -2.95 3.50
CA ILE A 60 2.63 -2.29 4.81
C ILE A 60 1.33 -2.44 5.60
N LEU A 61 1.43 -2.61 6.92
CA LEU A 61 0.30 -2.68 7.84
C LEU A 61 0.34 -1.52 8.83
N THR A 62 -0.82 -1.10 9.33
CA THR A 62 -0.88 -0.24 10.52
C THR A 62 -0.37 -0.98 11.75
N ASP A 63 -0.07 -0.26 12.82
CA ASP A 63 0.40 -0.79 14.11
C ASP A 63 -0.59 -1.77 14.76
N ASP A 64 -1.88 -1.48 14.67
CA ASP A 64 -2.99 -2.36 15.05
C ASP A 64 -3.31 -3.44 14.00
N ALA A 65 -2.54 -3.48 12.91
CA ALA A 65 -2.72 -4.31 11.74
C ALA A 65 -4.09 -4.19 11.08
N GLN A 66 -4.92 -3.19 11.38
CA GLN A 66 -6.27 -3.05 10.83
C GLN A 66 -6.26 -2.82 9.32
N PHE A 67 -5.35 -1.99 8.83
CA PHE A 67 -5.25 -1.66 7.40
C PHE A 67 -3.98 -2.24 6.80
N VAL A 68 -4.08 -2.68 5.55
CA VAL A 68 -2.97 -3.24 4.75
C VAL A 68 -2.91 -2.52 3.43
N ILE A 69 -1.73 -2.10 2.97
CA ILE A 69 -1.56 -1.41 1.69
C ILE A 69 -0.53 -2.07 0.78
N VAL A 70 -0.85 -2.14 -0.51
CA VAL A 70 0.13 -2.19 -1.60
C VAL A 70 0.02 -0.90 -2.41
N PHE A 71 1.17 -0.31 -2.75
CA PHE A 71 1.29 1.02 -3.33
C PHE A 71 2.39 1.04 -4.40
N ASN A 72 2.11 1.70 -5.50
CA ASN A 72 3.04 1.97 -6.57
C ASN A 72 2.85 3.41 -7.02
N GLY A 73 3.85 4.26 -6.80
CA GLY A 73 3.74 5.67 -7.13
C GLY A 73 4.69 6.51 -6.33
N GLU A 74 4.41 7.80 -6.30
CA GLU A 74 5.08 8.79 -5.48
C GLU A 74 4.09 9.89 -5.12
N ILE A 75 3.95 10.19 -3.84
CA ILE A 75 3.09 11.28 -3.35
C ILE A 75 3.94 12.53 -3.11
N TYR A 76 3.81 13.55 -3.96
CA TYR A 76 4.62 14.76 -3.92
C TYR A 76 4.34 15.62 -2.67
N ASN A 77 3.09 15.65 -2.20
CA ASN A 77 2.70 16.38 -1.00
C ASN A 77 2.76 15.53 0.29
N HIS A 78 3.50 14.41 0.31
CA HIS A 78 3.53 13.50 1.47
C HIS A 78 4.01 14.19 2.76
N ARG A 79 4.95 15.15 2.67
CA ARG A 79 5.46 15.87 3.86
C ARG A 79 4.40 16.75 4.51
N GLU A 80 3.59 17.43 3.70
CA GLU A 80 2.48 18.28 4.18
C GLU A 80 1.40 17.42 4.83
N LEU A 81 0.99 16.34 4.15
CA LEU A 81 -0.01 15.40 4.68
C LEU A 81 0.48 14.71 5.95
N ARG A 82 1.77 14.37 6.04
CA ARG A 82 2.38 13.79 7.23
C ARG A 82 2.26 14.73 8.42
N ALA A 83 2.58 16.01 8.24
CA ALA A 83 2.44 17.01 9.30
C ALA A 83 0.98 17.13 9.78
N GLU A 84 0.01 17.20 8.85
CA GLU A 84 -1.42 17.23 9.20
C GLU A 84 -1.85 15.97 9.98
N LEU A 85 -1.39 14.79 9.57
CA LEU A 85 -1.70 13.53 10.26
C LEU A 85 -1.06 13.48 11.66
N GLN A 86 0.15 14.00 11.83
CA GLN A 86 0.80 14.10 13.14
C GLN A 86 0.06 15.05 14.08
N GLU A 87 -0.41 16.20 13.59
CA GLU A 87 -1.25 17.13 14.36
C GLU A 87 -2.57 16.50 14.81
N ARG A 88 -3.09 15.55 14.02
CA ARG A 88 -4.28 14.75 14.35
C ARG A 88 -3.98 13.55 15.26
N GLY A 89 -2.73 13.34 15.66
CA GLY A 89 -2.30 12.31 16.61
C GLY A 89 -1.86 10.98 16.00
N HIS A 90 -1.73 10.89 14.67
CA HIS A 90 -1.20 9.68 14.02
C HIS A 90 0.31 9.55 14.27
N LYS A 91 0.77 8.30 14.46
CA LYS A 91 2.18 7.95 14.66
C LYS A 91 2.72 7.25 13.43
N PHE A 92 3.90 7.68 12.99
CA PHE A 92 4.61 7.08 11.86
C PHE A 92 5.73 6.19 12.38
N GLN A 93 5.88 5.00 11.79
CA GLN A 93 6.96 4.05 12.04
C GLN A 93 8.18 4.36 11.15
N SER A 94 7.95 4.86 9.94
CA SER A 94 9.01 5.28 9.02
C SER A 94 9.30 6.78 9.15
N ASP A 95 10.50 7.22 8.78
CA ASP A 95 10.87 8.65 8.80
C ASP A 95 10.30 9.42 7.59
N HIS A 96 10.20 8.79 6.42
CA HIS A 96 9.85 9.47 5.16
C HIS A 96 9.05 8.63 4.15
N SER A 97 8.38 7.55 4.57
CA SER A 97 7.56 6.74 3.64
C SER A 97 6.28 7.46 3.24
N ASP A 98 6.13 7.75 1.95
CA ASP A 98 4.88 8.23 1.37
C ASP A 98 3.76 7.18 1.41
N THR A 99 4.11 5.90 1.32
CA THR A 99 3.18 4.78 1.43
C THR A 99 2.50 4.76 2.80
N GLU A 100 3.25 5.05 3.87
CA GLU A 100 2.69 5.16 5.21
C GLU A 100 1.75 6.36 5.36
N VAL A 101 2.07 7.49 4.70
CA VAL A 101 1.18 8.66 4.62
C VAL A 101 -0.15 8.30 3.95
N VAL A 102 -0.13 7.52 2.87
CA VAL A 102 -1.35 7.03 2.20
C VAL A 102 -2.16 6.12 3.13
N LEU A 103 -1.49 5.19 3.83
CA LEU A 103 -2.16 4.25 4.73
C LEU A 103 -2.85 4.95 5.91
N LEU A 104 -2.14 5.85 6.60
CA LEU A 104 -2.69 6.62 7.72
C LEU A 104 -3.68 7.69 7.25
N GLY A 105 -3.46 8.26 6.07
CA GLY A 105 -4.42 9.14 5.42
C GLY A 105 -5.74 8.45 5.11
N TYR A 106 -5.73 7.17 4.72
CA TYR A 106 -6.95 6.39 4.55
C TYR A 106 -7.65 6.12 5.89
N ARG A 107 -6.88 5.85 6.96
CA ARG A 107 -7.42 5.71 8.32
C ARG A 107 -8.16 6.98 8.76
N GLU A 108 -7.63 8.17 8.46
CA GLU A 108 -8.22 9.45 8.83
C GLU A 108 -9.38 9.87 7.92
N TRP A 109 -9.19 9.84 6.60
CA TRP A 109 -10.13 10.45 5.64
C TRP A 109 -10.96 9.43 4.86
N GLY A 110 -10.63 8.13 4.94
CA GLY A 110 -11.30 7.06 4.23
C GLY A 110 -11.28 7.25 2.72
N SER A 111 -12.42 6.99 2.09
CA SER A 111 -12.61 7.11 0.63
C SER A 111 -12.36 8.51 0.04
N ARG A 112 -12.26 9.55 0.88
CA ARG A 112 -11.92 10.92 0.46
C ARG A 112 -10.41 11.19 0.36
N LEU A 113 -9.56 10.24 0.78
CA LEU A 113 -8.11 10.36 0.67
C LEU A 113 -7.64 10.79 -0.75
N PRO A 114 -8.16 10.25 -1.87
CA PRO A 114 -7.70 10.64 -3.20
C PRO A 114 -7.81 12.14 -3.50
N GLU A 115 -8.76 12.86 -2.89
CA GLU A 115 -8.93 14.30 -3.05
C GLU A 115 -7.80 15.12 -2.43
N ARG A 116 -6.99 14.49 -1.55
CA ARG A 116 -5.88 15.10 -0.82
C ARG A 116 -4.53 14.81 -1.46
N LEU A 117 -4.45 13.83 -2.35
CA LEU A 117 -3.19 13.36 -2.91
C LEU A 117 -2.77 14.21 -4.11
N ASN A 118 -1.50 14.63 -4.11
CA ASN A 118 -0.82 15.16 -5.27
C ASN A 118 0.36 14.26 -5.61
N GLY A 119 0.38 13.70 -6.82
CA GLY A 119 1.38 12.71 -7.20
C GLY A 119 0.88 11.80 -8.32
N MET A 120 1.59 10.69 -8.49
CA MET A 120 1.19 9.57 -9.33
C MET A 120 1.04 8.34 -8.45
N TRP A 121 -0.01 7.55 -8.58
CA TRP A 121 -0.23 6.38 -7.73
C TRP A 121 -1.16 5.34 -8.33
N ALA A 122 -0.90 4.09 -7.98
CA ALA A 122 -1.89 3.04 -7.90
C ALA A 122 -1.74 2.37 -6.55
N TYR A 123 -2.84 2.22 -5.81
CA TYR A 123 -2.82 1.48 -4.55
C TYR A 123 -4.07 0.65 -4.32
N ALA A 124 -3.92 -0.34 -3.45
CA ALA A 124 -5.02 -1.08 -2.85
C ALA A 124 -4.84 -1.12 -1.33
N ILE A 125 -5.86 -0.70 -0.60
CA ILE A 125 -5.92 -0.73 0.86
C ILE A 125 -7.02 -1.69 1.29
N TYR A 126 -6.65 -2.67 2.11
CA TYR A 126 -7.60 -3.59 2.71
C TYR A 126 -7.92 -3.17 4.15
N ASP A 127 -9.18 -2.84 4.41
CA ASP A 127 -9.73 -2.63 5.75
C ASP A 127 -10.23 -3.99 6.28
N ARG A 128 -9.46 -4.57 7.21
CA ARG A 128 -9.77 -5.88 7.79
C ARG A 128 -10.99 -5.85 8.70
N ALA A 129 -11.28 -4.71 9.33
CA ALA A 129 -12.43 -4.59 10.22
C ALA A 129 -13.75 -4.62 9.42
N ARG A 130 -13.73 -4.04 8.22
CA ARG A 130 -14.89 -4.00 7.31
C ARG A 130 -14.91 -5.10 6.26
N GLY A 131 -13.80 -5.79 6.05
CA GLY A 131 -13.64 -6.76 4.96
C GLY A 131 -13.72 -6.10 3.58
N GLN A 132 -13.19 -4.87 3.46
CA GLN A 132 -13.33 -4.04 2.25
C GLN A 132 -11.96 -3.75 1.62
N LEU A 133 -11.86 -3.97 0.31
CA LEU A 133 -10.70 -3.56 -0.48
C LEU A 133 -11.03 -2.25 -1.21
N PHE A 134 -10.28 -1.20 -0.93
CA PHE A 134 -10.38 0.09 -1.59
C PHE A 134 -9.19 0.29 -2.53
N CYS A 135 -9.47 0.50 -3.81
CA CYS A 135 -8.45 0.73 -4.83
C CYS A 135 -8.58 2.14 -5.40
N SER A 136 -7.45 2.79 -5.65
CA SER A 136 -7.41 4.12 -6.26
C SER A 136 -6.23 4.21 -7.23
N ARG A 137 -6.41 5.04 -8.26
CA ARG A 137 -5.40 5.37 -9.26
C ARG A 137 -5.45 6.87 -9.55
N ASP A 138 -4.29 7.47 -9.80
CA ASP A 138 -4.17 8.84 -10.30
C ASP A 138 -4.79 9.01 -11.71
N ARG A 139 -4.91 10.25 -12.18
CA ARG A 139 -5.61 10.62 -13.43
C ARG A 139 -4.77 10.40 -14.67
#